data_AF-N6VPC5-F1
#
_entry.id   AF-N6VPC5-F1
#
_cell.length_a   1.000
_cell.length_b   1.000
_cell.length_c   1.000
_cell.angle_alpha   90.00
_cell.angle_beta   90.00
_cell.angle_gamma   90.00
#
_symmetry.space_group_name_H-M   'P 1'
#
loop_
_entity.id
_entity.type
_entity.pdbx_description
1 polymer ?
#
loop_
_entity_poly.entity_id
_entity_poly.type
_entity_poly.pdbx_seq_one_letter_code
_entity_poly.pdbx_strand_id
1 'polypeptide(L)'
;MVMGCVFKHHVYLCVVSTAMLAGLSLITSHTKAYAQSQNCTIANSKGDGVVDKPIVCDKGATGMLNTSGGGSEIEIDMSKHPDKEAVKIMSGANIMIMKKLKVTGMVKGSGPVIKVERGGKLMLLGEVDVEGVTGMKKVIMVEGGMVVLGDGVKKVVGKGVEKVIEVNGGGTLMMMGEVEVEGVTEGININGSKGVEFIGTGKGTLMLNMVEISGFETGVEATAGTLKMMGTTITVKRGVGSGNYGVGVGVSGSGTVEMMGTKIVGDGGTGVYMGSSKTLKMTSVGISGVEKGVYATNGRLEMMGGIGFTGDHGVYLDQGGVAFLGEVTIKGSNQRQEGIKLNGRMVDLYKTNISEVHKGITIRHQILSRKTQTQNYPINQFLTDECIPLKKYNTKDFYTT
;
A
#
# COMPACT_ATOMS: atom_id res chain seq x y z
N MET A 1 -57.78 47.97 -40.81
CA MET A 1 -57.16 48.33 -39.51
C MET A 1 -57.42 47.16 -38.56
N VAL A 2 -56.49 46.41 -38.00
CA VAL A 2 -55.02 46.41 -38.01
C VAL A 2 -54.63 44.93 -37.87
N MET A 3 -53.97 44.39 -38.90
CA MET A 3 -53.21 43.15 -38.82
C MET A 3 -51.81 43.57 -38.37
N GLY A 4 -51.40 43.20 -37.16
CA GLY A 4 -50.11 43.64 -36.65
C GLY A 4 -49.74 43.01 -35.32
N CYS A 5 -48.54 42.42 -35.31
CA CYS A 5 -47.74 42.05 -34.13
C CYS A 5 -47.85 40.61 -33.61
N VAL A 6 -47.51 39.62 -34.44
CA VAL A 6 -46.95 38.33 -33.97
C VAL A 6 -45.75 37.91 -34.84
N PHE A 7 -44.78 38.79 -35.04
CA PHE A 7 -43.52 38.43 -35.71
C PHE A 7 -42.33 39.18 -35.13
N LYS A 8 -42.06 38.98 -33.83
CA LYS A 8 -40.77 39.39 -33.23
C LYS A 8 -40.03 38.31 -32.44
N HIS A 9 -40.62 37.14 -32.20
CA HIS A 9 -39.93 36.06 -31.47
C HIS A 9 -39.48 34.85 -32.30
N HIS A 10 -39.96 34.68 -33.53
CA HIS A 10 -39.58 33.50 -34.32
C HIS A 10 -38.31 33.65 -35.18
N VAL A 11 -37.87 34.87 -35.45
CA VAL A 11 -36.68 35.10 -36.31
C VAL A 11 -35.38 35.02 -35.51
N TYR A 12 -35.40 35.35 -34.21
CA TYR A 12 -34.19 35.34 -33.39
C TYR A 12 -33.72 33.92 -33.02
N LEU A 13 -34.64 32.95 -32.95
CA LEU A 13 -34.29 31.58 -32.56
C LEU A 13 -33.54 30.79 -33.65
N CYS A 14 -33.78 31.13 -34.93
CA CYS A 14 -33.08 30.48 -36.05
C CYS A 14 -31.66 31.01 -36.27
N VAL A 15 -31.41 32.31 -36.04
CA VAL A 15 -30.08 32.90 -36.27
C VAL A 15 -29.10 32.57 -35.13
N VAL A 16 -29.61 32.40 -33.89
CA VAL A 16 -28.76 32.00 -32.75
C VAL A 16 -28.34 30.52 -32.85
N SER A 17 -29.16 29.66 -33.47
CA SER A 17 -28.84 28.23 -33.63
C SER A 17 -27.70 27.98 -34.62
N THR A 18 -27.61 28.73 -35.71
CA THR A 18 -26.53 28.56 -36.70
C THR A 18 -25.19 29.11 -36.20
N ALA A 19 -25.20 30.18 -35.40
CA ALA A 19 -23.99 30.73 -34.79
C ALA A 19 -23.42 29.82 -33.68
N MET A 20 -24.26 29.19 -32.86
CA MET A 20 -23.79 28.25 -31.83
C MET A 20 -23.24 26.94 -32.41
N LEU A 21 -23.80 26.44 -33.52
CA LEU A 21 -23.28 25.26 -34.21
C LEU A 21 -21.89 25.50 -34.85
N ALA A 22 -21.61 26.72 -35.34
CA ALA A 22 -20.29 27.08 -35.83
C ALA A 22 -19.25 27.29 -34.71
N GLY A 23 -19.67 27.83 -33.55
CA GLY A 23 -18.80 28.01 -32.38
C GLY A 23 -18.35 26.69 -31.74
N LEU A 24 -19.22 25.68 -31.73
CA LEU A 24 -18.87 24.35 -31.19
C LEU A 24 -17.89 23.58 -32.11
N SER A 25 -17.91 23.86 -33.42
CA SER A 25 -16.95 23.28 -34.37
C SER A 25 -15.52 23.78 -34.14
N LEU A 26 -15.33 25.07 -33.79
CA LEU A 26 -13.98 25.63 -33.57
C LEU A 26 -13.31 25.13 -32.28
N ILE A 27 -14.08 24.86 -31.21
CA ILE A 27 -13.51 24.32 -29.96
C ILE A 27 -13.10 22.85 -30.12
N THR A 28 -13.67 22.13 -31.09
CA THR A 28 -13.29 20.73 -31.40
C THR A 28 -12.17 20.61 -32.44
N SER A 29 -11.70 21.71 -33.01
CA SER A 29 -10.67 21.69 -34.06
C SER A 29 -9.23 21.72 -33.51
N HIS A 30 -9.02 22.17 -32.26
CA HIS A 30 -7.69 22.15 -31.64
C HIS A 30 -7.40 20.90 -30.79
N THR A 31 -8.38 20.01 -30.61
CA THR A 31 -8.20 18.72 -29.93
C THR A 31 -8.15 17.52 -30.90
N LYS A 32 -8.45 17.73 -32.19
CA LYS A 32 -8.49 16.66 -33.21
C LYS A 32 -7.16 16.34 -33.89
N ALA A 33 -6.06 17.02 -33.57
CA ALA A 33 -4.73 16.66 -34.10
C ALA A 33 -4.03 15.52 -33.31
N TYR A 34 -4.61 15.06 -32.19
CA TYR A 34 -4.03 13.99 -31.34
C TYR A 34 -4.81 12.67 -31.37
N ALA A 35 -5.85 12.54 -32.19
CA ALA A 35 -6.66 11.33 -32.26
C ALA A 35 -6.92 10.92 -33.71
N GLN A 36 -5.86 10.61 -34.45
CA GLN A 36 -6.00 9.70 -35.57
C GLN A 36 -5.89 8.28 -35.00
N SER A 37 -6.89 7.45 -35.27
CA SER A 37 -7.08 6.09 -34.76
C SER A 37 -5.85 5.19 -34.98
N GLN A 38 -4.86 5.31 -34.11
CA GLN A 38 -3.78 4.36 -34.01
C GLN A 38 -4.11 3.49 -32.81
N ASN A 39 -4.19 2.18 -33.03
CA ASN A 39 -4.24 1.22 -31.94
C ASN A 39 -3.20 1.65 -30.91
N CYS A 40 -3.62 1.96 -29.67
CA CYS A 40 -2.68 2.40 -28.63
C CYS A 40 -1.62 1.33 -28.30
N THR A 41 -1.69 0.17 -28.93
CA THR A 41 -0.71 -0.91 -28.91
C THR A 41 0.51 -0.67 -29.81
N ILE A 42 0.48 0.32 -30.71
CA ILE A 42 1.61 0.63 -31.59
C ILE A 42 1.98 2.12 -31.47
N ALA A 43 3.11 2.41 -30.85
CA ALA A 43 3.73 3.73 -30.90
C ALA A 43 4.51 3.89 -32.20
N ASN A 44 4.12 4.87 -33.01
CA ASN A 44 4.84 5.20 -34.22
C ASN A 44 6.15 5.92 -33.87
N SER A 45 7.25 5.30 -34.27
CA SER A 45 8.60 5.87 -34.16
C SER A 45 9.04 6.48 -35.49
N LYS A 46 10.00 7.41 -35.44
CA LYS A 46 10.73 7.83 -36.64
C LYS A 46 11.63 6.70 -37.13
N GLY A 47 12.33 6.91 -38.26
CA GLY A 47 13.29 5.95 -38.80
C GLY A 47 14.45 5.58 -37.85
N ASP A 48 14.62 6.31 -36.74
CA ASP A 48 15.60 6.06 -35.68
C ASP A 48 15.07 5.19 -34.51
N GLY A 49 13.78 4.83 -34.51
CA GLY A 49 13.16 4.03 -33.45
C GLY A 49 12.69 4.82 -32.23
N VAL A 50 12.83 6.15 -32.22
CA VAL A 50 12.39 7.02 -31.12
C VAL A 50 10.97 7.56 -31.37
N VAL A 51 10.15 7.52 -30.34
CA VAL A 51 8.78 8.08 -30.33
C VAL A 51 8.87 9.55 -29.93
N ASP A 52 8.44 10.47 -30.80
CA ASP A 52 8.56 11.92 -30.54
C ASP A 52 7.25 12.58 -30.13
N LYS A 53 6.26 11.78 -29.69
CA LYS A 53 4.92 12.23 -29.30
C LYS A 53 4.42 11.50 -28.05
N PRO A 54 3.59 12.16 -27.21
CA PRO A 54 2.86 11.51 -26.13
C PRO A 54 2.04 10.31 -26.58
N ILE A 55 2.03 9.26 -25.76
CA ILE A 55 1.19 8.08 -25.95
C ILE A 55 -0.04 8.22 -25.06
N VAL A 56 -1.22 8.33 -25.66
CA VAL A 56 -2.48 8.47 -24.92
C VAL A 56 -3.43 7.33 -25.28
N CYS A 57 -3.76 6.47 -24.30
CA CYS A 57 -4.67 5.35 -24.47
C CYS A 57 -6.00 5.59 -23.76
N ASP A 58 -7.10 5.49 -24.51
CA ASP A 58 -8.47 5.69 -24.04
C ASP A 58 -9.45 4.62 -24.57
N LYS A 59 -10.75 4.82 -24.33
CA LYS A 59 -11.87 4.06 -24.93
C LYS A 59 -11.78 2.52 -24.81
N GLY A 60 -11.27 2.00 -23.70
CA GLY A 60 -11.18 0.56 -23.49
C GLY A 60 -10.12 -0.16 -24.33
N ALA A 61 -9.20 0.58 -24.98
CA ALA A 61 -8.11 -0.01 -25.76
C ALA A 61 -7.34 -1.03 -24.91
N THR A 62 -7.22 -2.26 -25.39
CA THR A 62 -6.56 -3.35 -24.66
C THR A 62 -5.49 -3.97 -25.52
N GLY A 63 -4.28 -4.12 -24.97
CA GLY A 63 -3.21 -4.87 -25.63
C GLY A 63 -1.80 -4.48 -25.21
N MET A 64 -0.82 -5.06 -25.90
CA MET A 64 0.60 -4.80 -25.67
C MET A 64 1.03 -3.55 -26.43
N LEU A 65 1.50 -2.53 -25.73
CA LEU A 65 2.18 -1.39 -26.34
C LEU A 65 3.57 -1.81 -26.80
N ASN A 66 3.82 -1.56 -28.08
CA ASN A 66 5.08 -1.83 -28.74
C ASN A 66 5.40 -0.68 -29.72
N THR A 67 6.65 -0.60 -30.14
CA THR A 67 7.10 0.34 -31.18
C THR A 67 7.09 -0.36 -32.54
N SER A 68 6.96 0.43 -33.61
CA SER A 68 7.14 -0.08 -34.99
C SER A 68 8.55 -0.62 -35.25
N GLY A 69 9.55 -0.20 -34.47
CA GLY A 69 10.92 -0.73 -34.49
C GLY A 69 11.14 -1.96 -33.60
N GLY A 70 12.02 -2.87 -34.04
CA GLY A 70 12.34 -4.14 -33.36
C GLY A 70 13.25 -4.08 -32.12
N GLY A 71 13.51 -2.89 -31.56
CA GLY A 71 14.42 -2.72 -30.41
C GLY A 71 13.90 -3.31 -29.09
N SER A 72 14.74 -3.45 -28.08
CA SER A 72 14.39 -3.93 -26.72
C SER A 72 13.79 -2.85 -25.81
N GLU A 73 13.73 -1.61 -26.30
CA GLU A 73 13.32 -0.41 -25.56
C GLU A 73 12.25 0.35 -26.35
N ILE A 74 11.36 1.02 -25.62
CA ILE A 74 10.49 2.07 -26.12
C ILE A 74 11.07 3.38 -25.60
N GLU A 75 11.73 4.13 -26.49
CA GLU A 75 12.27 5.44 -26.16
C GLU A 75 11.28 6.52 -26.60
N ILE A 76 10.88 7.38 -25.64
CA ILE A 76 9.99 8.53 -25.87
C ILE A 76 10.79 9.81 -25.61
N ASP A 77 11.00 10.60 -26.67
CA ASP A 77 11.61 11.93 -26.57
C ASP A 77 10.52 13.01 -26.46
N MET A 78 10.47 13.65 -25.30
CA MET A 78 9.50 14.68 -24.95
C MET A 78 10.01 16.11 -25.17
N SER A 79 11.18 16.29 -25.80
CA SER A 79 11.78 17.62 -26.05
C SER A 79 10.85 18.57 -26.83
N LYS A 80 9.95 18.03 -27.66
CA LYS A 80 8.96 18.79 -28.43
C LYS A 80 7.61 18.95 -27.72
N HIS A 81 7.39 18.23 -26.62
CA HIS A 81 6.13 18.19 -25.88
C HIS A 81 6.36 18.37 -24.38
N PRO A 82 7.05 19.44 -23.96
CA PRO A 82 7.53 19.57 -22.58
C PRO A 82 6.40 19.67 -21.56
N ASP A 83 5.19 20.08 -21.94
CA ASP A 83 4.07 20.29 -21.00
C ASP A 83 3.08 19.11 -20.97
N LYS A 84 3.48 17.92 -21.44
CA LYS A 84 2.60 16.74 -21.58
C LYS A 84 3.16 15.53 -20.83
N GLU A 85 2.24 14.65 -20.42
CA GLU A 85 2.61 13.32 -19.94
C GLU A 85 3.10 12.46 -21.11
N ALA A 86 4.21 11.74 -20.95
CA ALA A 86 4.76 10.87 -21.99
C ALA A 86 3.84 9.66 -22.27
N VAL A 87 3.26 9.10 -21.21
CA VAL A 87 2.28 8.02 -21.29
C VAL A 87 1.07 8.37 -20.44
N LYS A 88 -0.12 8.34 -21.05
CA LYS A 88 -1.39 8.60 -20.36
C LYS A 88 -2.42 7.51 -20.66
N ILE A 89 -2.91 6.82 -19.62
CA ILE A 89 -3.88 5.73 -19.73
C ILE A 89 -5.16 6.09 -18.98
N MET A 90 -6.32 5.99 -19.64
CA MET A 90 -7.62 6.39 -19.06
C MET A 90 -8.79 5.59 -19.62
N SER A 91 -10.00 5.84 -19.12
CA SER A 91 -11.26 5.45 -19.76
C SER A 91 -11.36 3.96 -20.12
N GLY A 92 -10.96 3.08 -19.20
CA GLY A 92 -11.07 1.62 -19.37
C GLY A 92 -9.92 0.96 -20.13
N ALA A 93 -8.95 1.72 -20.65
CA ALA A 93 -7.82 1.16 -21.38
C ALA A 93 -6.97 0.23 -20.50
N ASN A 94 -6.46 -0.86 -21.08
CA ASN A 94 -5.67 -1.88 -20.39
C ASN A 94 -4.43 -2.25 -21.20
N ILE A 95 -3.31 -1.65 -20.84
CA ILE A 95 -2.08 -1.65 -21.65
C ILE A 95 -0.96 -2.38 -20.94
N MET A 96 -0.24 -3.22 -21.69
CA MET A 96 0.94 -3.92 -21.22
C MET A 96 2.19 -3.45 -21.97
N ILE A 97 3.29 -3.16 -21.26
CA ILE A 97 4.58 -2.79 -21.83
C ILE A 97 5.61 -3.84 -21.40
N MET A 98 6.14 -4.63 -22.34
CA MET A 98 7.17 -5.64 -22.03
C MET A 98 8.61 -5.12 -22.15
N LYS A 99 8.80 -4.11 -22.98
CA LYS A 99 10.11 -3.51 -23.23
C LYS A 99 10.48 -2.56 -22.11
N LYS A 100 11.78 -2.24 -22.00
CA LYS A 100 12.22 -1.11 -21.19
C LYS A 100 11.52 0.16 -21.71
N LEU A 101 10.97 0.97 -20.81
CA LEU A 101 10.36 2.25 -21.14
C LEU A 101 11.34 3.35 -20.73
N LYS A 102 11.89 4.05 -21.72
CA LYS A 102 12.78 5.17 -21.47
C LYS A 102 12.16 6.47 -21.94
N VAL A 103 12.18 7.47 -21.06
CA VAL A 103 11.67 8.80 -21.37
C VAL A 103 12.79 9.81 -21.23
N THR A 104 13.01 10.59 -22.28
CA THR A 104 14.04 11.63 -22.37
C THR A 104 13.44 12.95 -22.83
N GLY A 105 14.25 14.02 -22.79
CA GLY A 105 13.85 15.35 -23.23
C GLY A 105 13.35 16.25 -22.09
N MET A 106 13.55 17.57 -22.25
CA MET A 106 13.28 18.56 -21.19
C MET A 106 11.77 18.73 -20.99
N VAL A 107 11.16 17.95 -20.10
CA VAL A 107 9.74 18.08 -19.74
C VAL A 107 9.57 19.16 -18.67
N LYS A 108 8.79 20.21 -18.96
CA LYS A 108 8.52 21.36 -18.09
C LYS A 108 7.10 21.26 -17.53
N GLY A 109 6.96 21.45 -16.22
CA GLY A 109 5.64 21.53 -15.57
C GLY A 109 5.49 20.55 -14.41
N SER A 110 4.46 20.75 -13.59
CA SER A 110 4.27 20.01 -12.33
C SER A 110 3.68 18.60 -12.48
N GLY A 111 3.52 18.13 -13.72
CA GLY A 111 2.84 16.88 -14.05
C GLY A 111 3.68 15.62 -13.77
N PRO A 112 3.07 14.43 -13.89
CA PRO A 112 3.79 13.16 -13.92
C PRO A 112 4.29 12.82 -15.33
N VAL A 113 5.31 11.96 -15.43
CA VAL A 113 5.78 11.44 -16.73
C VAL A 113 4.80 10.40 -17.28
N ILE A 114 4.34 9.51 -16.42
CA ILE A 114 3.37 8.46 -16.72
C ILE A 114 2.14 8.73 -15.85
N LYS A 115 0.96 8.84 -16.47
CA LYS A 115 -0.30 9.07 -15.77
C LYS A 115 -1.31 7.96 -16.06
N VAL A 116 -1.87 7.38 -15.01
CA VAL A 116 -2.93 6.38 -15.11
C VAL A 116 -4.16 6.87 -14.34
N GLU A 117 -5.18 7.28 -15.07
CA GLU A 117 -6.42 7.84 -14.51
C GLU A 117 -7.49 6.77 -14.30
N ARG A 118 -8.63 7.17 -13.73
CA ARG A 118 -9.73 6.28 -13.37
C ARG A 118 -10.14 5.34 -14.50
N GLY A 119 -10.19 4.05 -14.18
CA GLY A 119 -10.53 2.99 -15.12
C GLY A 119 -9.39 2.57 -16.05
N GLY A 120 -8.30 3.33 -16.15
CA GLY A 120 -7.10 2.93 -16.87
C GLY A 120 -6.28 1.87 -16.10
N LYS A 121 -5.66 0.95 -16.83
CA LYS A 121 -4.77 -0.09 -16.30
C LYS A 121 -3.48 -0.14 -17.11
N LEU A 122 -2.34 -0.10 -16.44
CA LEU A 122 -1.02 -0.18 -17.03
C LEU A 122 -0.20 -1.28 -16.37
N MET A 123 0.31 -2.22 -17.15
CA MET A 123 1.20 -3.28 -16.69
C MET A 123 2.58 -3.11 -17.33
N LEU A 124 3.58 -2.76 -16.54
CA LEU A 124 4.97 -2.63 -16.94
C LEU A 124 5.68 -3.93 -16.60
N LEU A 125 6.33 -4.57 -17.56
CA LEU A 125 7.13 -5.78 -17.35
C LEU A 125 8.62 -5.54 -17.65
N GLY A 126 8.97 -4.37 -18.20
CA GLY A 126 10.36 -3.91 -18.37
C GLY A 126 10.67 -2.71 -17.48
N GLU A 127 11.95 -2.42 -17.31
CA GLU A 127 12.44 -1.28 -16.52
C GLU A 127 11.86 0.05 -16.99
N VAL A 128 11.79 1.01 -16.07
CA VAL A 128 11.37 2.39 -16.35
C VAL A 128 12.54 3.31 -16.07
N ASP A 129 12.97 4.05 -17.09
CA ASP A 129 14.13 4.92 -17.00
C ASP A 129 13.76 6.33 -17.48
N VAL A 130 13.69 7.26 -16.54
CA VAL A 130 13.37 8.65 -16.83
C VAL A 130 14.60 9.51 -16.58
N GLU A 131 15.08 10.13 -17.65
CA GLU A 131 16.28 10.97 -17.65
C GLU A 131 16.01 12.36 -18.25
N GLY A 132 16.79 13.35 -17.83
CA GLY A 132 16.75 14.70 -18.41
C GLY A 132 15.49 15.50 -18.08
N VAL A 133 14.78 15.13 -17.01
CA VAL A 133 13.54 15.79 -16.60
C VAL A 133 13.84 16.81 -15.50
N THR A 134 13.48 18.07 -15.75
CA THR A 134 13.65 19.17 -14.77
C THR A 134 12.32 19.91 -14.59
N GLY A 135 11.75 19.83 -13.39
CA GLY A 135 10.51 20.53 -13.02
C GLY A 135 9.28 19.64 -12.86
N MET A 136 9.34 18.37 -13.30
CA MET A 136 8.29 17.38 -13.03
C MET A 136 8.42 16.83 -11.63
N LYS A 137 7.28 16.60 -11.00
CA LYS A 137 7.25 16.13 -9.62
C LYS A 137 7.29 14.61 -9.52
N LYS A 138 6.81 13.87 -10.54
CA LYS A 138 6.50 12.44 -10.40
C LYS A 138 6.92 11.64 -11.64
N VAL A 139 7.49 10.44 -11.47
CA VAL A 139 7.66 9.51 -12.61
C VAL A 139 6.31 8.90 -12.99
N ILE A 140 5.66 8.18 -12.09
CA ILE A 140 4.34 7.57 -12.29
C ILE A 140 3.34 8.23 -11.35
N MET A 141 2.16 8.57 -11.86
CA MET A 141 1.02 8.98 -11.06
C MET A 141 -0.21 8.13 -11.40
N VAL A 142 -0.86 7.60 -10.39
CA VAL A 142 -2.06 6.78 -10.50
C VAL A 142 -3.23 7.49 -9.82
N GLU A 143 -4.15 8.06 -10.58
CA GLU A 143 -5.34 8.79 -10.08
C GLU A 143 -6.61 7.95 -10.30
N GLY A 144 -6.90 7.03 -9.38
CA GLY A 144 -8.06 6.12 -9.49
C GLY A 144 -7.92 4.99 -10.52
N GLY A 145 -6.78 4.90 -11.21
CA GLY A 145 -6.42 3.83 -12.14
C GLY A 145 -5.63 2.70 -11.47
N MET A 146 -5.02 1.82 -12.26
CA MET A 146 -4.20 0.71 -11.75
C MET A 146 -2.86 0.62 -12.49
N VAL A 147 -1.75 0.54 -11.75
CA VAL A 147 -0.42 0.22 -12.28
C VAL A 147 0.05 -1.10 -11.70
N VAL A 148 0.61 -1.97 -12.56
CA VAL A 148 1.29 -3.21 -12.18
C VAL A 148 2.74 -3.10 -12.62
N LEU A 149 3.69 -3.20 -11.71
CA LEU A 149 5.09 -3.44 -12.00
C LEU A 149 5.34 -4.94 -11.92
N GLY A 150 5.64 -5.54 -13.06
CA GLY A 150 5.96 -6.95 -13.22
C GLY A 150 7.26 -7.35 -12.55
N ASP A 151 7.48 -8.66 -12.50
CA ASP A 151 8.72 -9.29 -12.03
C ASP A 151 9.97 -8.89 -12.83
N GLY A 152 9.79 -8.55 -14.11
CA GLY A 152 10.85 -8.03 -14.99
C GLY A 152 11.21 -6.56 -14.74
N VAL A 153 10.40 -5.81 -13.98
CA VAL A 153 10.72 -4.43 -13.60
C VAL A 153 11.71 -4.46 -12.44
N LYS A 154 13.01 -4.46 -12.75
CA LYS A 154 14.05 -4.43 -11.71
C LYS A 154 14.29 -3.04 -11.15
N LYS A 155 14.00 -2.01 -11.95
CA LYS A 155 14.39 -0.64 -11.65
C LYS A 155 13.39 0.37 -12.19
N VAL A 156 13.12 1.41 -11.39
CA VAL A 156 12.42 2.63 -11.79
C VAL A 156 13.29 3.83 -11.42
N VAL A 157 13.81 4.51 -12.44
CA VAL A 157 14.71 5.66 -12.30
C VAL A 157 13.97 6.96 -12.60
N GLY A 158 14.13 7.95 -11.72
CA GLY A 158 13.54 9.28 -11.87
C GLY A 158 14.56 10.39 -11.60
N LYS A 159 15.61 10.51 -12.41
CA LYS A 159 16.65 11.54 -12.18
C LYS A 159 16.05 12.94 -12.32
N GLY A 160 16.05 13.71 -11.23
CA GLY A 160 15.60 15.11 -11.22
C GLY A 160 14.11 15.31 -10.98
N VAL A 161 13.38 14.28 -10.52
CA VAL A 161 11.99 14.41 -10.06
C VAL A 161 11.87 14.29 -8.54
N GLU A 162 10.79 14.85 -7.98
CA GLU A 162 10.55 14.83 -6.53
C GLU A 162 10.18 13.42 -6.02
N LYS A 163 9.28 12.73 -6.73
CA LYS A 163 8.67 11.44 -6.36
C LYS A 163 8.79 10.43 -7.50
N VAL A 164 8.96 9.14 -7.20
CA VAL A 164 8.92 8.13 -8.27
C VAL A 164 7.50 7.68 -8.58
N ILE A 165 6.75 7.19 -7.61
CA ILE A 165 5.35 6.78 -7.87
C ILE A 165 4.45 7.52 -6.91
N GLU A 166 3.42 8.18 -7.42
CA GLU A 166 2.34 8.73 -6.61
C GLU A 166 1.02 8.04 -6.91
N VAL A 167 0.29 7.58 -5.89
CA VAL A 167 -1.02 6.93 -6.07
C VAL A 167 -2.07 7.73 -5.29
N ASN A 168 -3.07 8.26 -5.97
CA ASN A 168 -4.11 9.14 -5.43
C ASN A 168 -5.51 8.66 -5.86
N GLY A 169 -6.56 9.22 -5.24
CA GLY A 169 -7.93 9.14 -5.76
C GLY A 169 -8.50 7.72 -5.88
N GLY A 170 -8.05 6.80 -5.00
CA GLY A 170 -8.42 5.38 -5.06
C GLY A 170 -7.66 4.56 -6.12
N GLY A 171 -6.51 5.06 -6.59
CA GLY A 171 -5.62 4.34 -7.49
C GLY A 171 -5.00 3.10 -6.85
N THR A 172 -4.57 2.15 -7.66
CA THR A 172 -3.93 0.90 -7.21
C THR A 172 -2.55 0.76 -7.81
N LEU A 173 -1.55 0.42 -6.99
CA LEU A 173 -0.21 0.04 -7.43
C LEU A 173 0.06 -1.40 -6.97
N MET A 174 0.42 -2.27 -7.92
CA MET A 174 0.77 -3.66 -7.69
C MET A 174 2.21 -3.89 -8.12
N MET A 175 3.01 -4.59 -7.33
CA MET A 175 4.38 -4.97 -7.69
C MET A 175 4.52 -6.49 -7.55
N MET A 176 4.98 -7.14 -8.62
CA MET A 176 5.13 -8.60 -8.72
C MET A 176 6.56 -9.08 -8.45
N GLY A 177 7.52 -8.16 -8.30
CA GLY A 177 8.92 -8.47 -8.01
C GLY A 177 9.63 -7.38 -7.19
N GLU A 178 10.92 -7.57 -6.97
CA GLU A 178 11.79 -6.56 -6.36
C GLU A 178 12.03 -5.41 -7.34
N VAL A 179 11.70 -4.19 -6.93
CA VAL A 179 11.84 -2.97 -7.73
C VAL A 179 12.74 -2.00 -6.97
N GLU A 180 13.90 -1.68 -7.54
CA GLU A 180 14.79 -0.63 -7.05
C GLU A 180 14.32 0.75 -7.57
N VAL A 181 14.34 1.76 -6.69
CA VAL A 181 13.88 3.11 -6.98
C VAL A 181 15.04 4.08 -6.79
N GLU A 182 15.43 4.80 -7.84
CA GLU A 182 16.63 5.67 -7.82
C GLU A 182 16.38 7.09 -8.37
N GLY A 183 17.24 8.03 -7.95
CA GLY A 183 17.38 9.35 -8.58
C GLY A 183 16.44 10.44 -8.07
N VAL A 184 15.75 10.21 -6.94
CA VAL A 184 14.68 11.07 -6.41
C VAL A 184 14.88 11.52 -4.97
N THR A 185 14.13 12.53 -4.55
CA THR A 185 14.06 13.01 -3.16
C THR A 185 13.08 12.23 -2.29
N GLU A 186 11.97 11.73 -2.86
CA GLU A 186 10.94 10.92 -2.20
C GLU A 186 10.63 9.67 -3.05
N GLY A 187 10.43 8.51 -2.42
CA GLY A 187 10.19 7.23 -3.10
C GLY A 187 8.77 7.06 -3.67
N ILE A 188 8.04 6.06 -3.16
CA ILE A 188 6.64 5.79 -3.52
C ILE A 188 5.72 6.48 -2.49
N ASN A 189 4.77 7.28 -2.95
CA ASN A 189 3.85 8.07 -2.13
C ASN A 189 2.39 7.73 -2.48
N ILE A 190 1.61 7.19 -1.55
CA ILE A 190 0.21 6.79 -1.79
C ILE A 190 -0.69 7.66 -0.92
N ASN A 191 -1.45 8.60 -1.49
CA ASN A 191 -2.34 9.49 -0.73
C ASN A 191 -3.73 8.87 -0.54
N GLY A 192 -4.02 8.46 0.70
CA GLY A 192 -5.30 7.96 1.21
C GLY A 192 -5.30 7.88 2.76
N SER A 193 -6.34 7.34 3.39
CA SER A 193 -6.31 7.06 4.85
C SER A 193 -5.35 5.91 5.21
N LYS A 194 -4.89 5.15 4.21
CA LYS A 194 -3.99 4.01 4.32
C LYS A 194 -2.71 4.23 3.50
N GLY A 195 -1.56 3.81 4.00
CA GLY A 195 -0.27 3.93 3.32
C GLY A 195 -0.05 2.90 2.22
N VAL A 196 -0.37 1.64 2.49
CA VAL A 196 -0.45 0.57 1.48
C VAL A 196 -1.73 -0.21 1.72
N GLU A 197 -2.58 -0.35 0.70
CA GLU A 197 -3.78 -1.19 0.78
C GLU A 197 -3.69 -2.31 -0.26
N PHE A 198 -3.60 -3.54 0.23
CA PHE A 198 -3.62 -4.74 -0.60
C PHE A 198 -5.04 -5.33 -0.65
N ILE A 199 -5.70 -5.12 -1.79
CA ILE A 199 -7.03 -5.65 -2.12
C ILE A 199 -6.87 -6.74 -3.18
N GLY A 200 -6.50 -7.95 -2.75
CA GLY A 200 -6.40 -9.11 -3.64
C GLY A 200 -7.77 -9.75 -3.95
N THR A 201 -7.87 -10.53 -5.02
CA THR A 201 -9.01 -11.44 -5.26
C THR A 201 -8.84 -12.80 -4.56
N GLY A 202 -7.96 -12.87 -3.55
CA GLY A 202 -7.73 -14.04 -2.70
C GLY A 202 -6.53 -14.94 -3.06
N LYS A 203 -5.85 -14.74 -4.20
CA LYS A 203 -4.71 -15.58 -4.63
C LYS A 203 -3.39 -14.84 -4.93
N GLY A 204 -3.38 -13.51 -4.95
CA GLY A 204 -2.18 -12.72 -5.27
C GLY A 204 -1.19 -12.64 -4.09
N THR A 205 0.10 -12.49 -4.40
CA THR A 205 1.13 -12.14 -3.40
C THR A 205 1.67 -10.74 -3.71
N LEU A 206 1.73 -9.86 -2.71
CA LEU A 206 2.42 -8.56 -2.77
C LEU A 206 3.64 -8.62 -1.86
N MET A 207 4.79 -8.12 -2.32
CA MET A 207 6.02 -8.06 -1.51
C MET A 207 6.46 -6.60 -1.36
N LEU A 208 6.70 -6.18 -0.12
CA LEU A 208 7.31 -4.91 0.25
C LEU A 208 8.70 -5.22 0.81
N ASN A 209 9.76 -4.73 0.18
CA ASN A 209 11.13 -4.93 0.66
C ASN A 209 11.80 -3.56 0.90
N MET A 210 12.30 -3.33 2.11
CA MET A 210 12.98 -2.09 2.53
C MET A 210 12.18 -0.81 2.24
N VAL A 211 10.86 -0.88 2.34
CA VAL A 211 9.97 0.27 2.10
C VAL A 211 9.80 1.07 3.38
N GLU A 212 9.80 2.40 3.27
CA GLU A 212 9.39 3.29 4.37
C GLU A 212 7.96 3.80 4.14
N ILE A 213 7.11 3.66 5.16
CA ILE A 213 5.70 4.03 5.14
C ILE A 213 5.45 4.95 6.34
N SER A 214 5.06 6.19 6.10
CA SER A 214 4.84 7.15 7.18
C SER A 214 3.73 8.14 6.83
N GLY A 215 3.06 8.69 7.86
CA GLY A 215 2.08 9.75 7.66
C GLY A 215 0.62 9.32 7.59
N PHE A 216 0.32 8.04 7.80
CA PHE A 216 -1.02 7.46 7.61
C PHE A 216 -1.70 7.07 8.93
N GLU A 217 -3.03 7.00 8.92
CA GLU A 217 -3.82 6.42 10.00
C GLU A 217 -3.60 4.91 10.03
N THR A 218 -3.74 4.23 8.88
CA THR A 218 -3.30 2.84 8.73
C THR A 218 -2.05 2.78 7.87
N GLY A 219 -0.94 2.24 8.36
CA GLY A 219 0.28 2.09 7.59
C GLY A 219 0.08 1.12 6.42
N VAL A 220 -0.23 -0.13 6.73
CA VAL A 220 -0.48 -1.18 5.73
C VAL A 220 -1.76 -1.93 6.06
N GLU A 221 -2.62 -2.20 5.09
CA GLU A 221 -3.80 -3.05 5.22
C GLU A 221 -3.76 -4.19 4.20
N ALA A 222 -3.94 -5.43 4.65
CA ALA A 222 -4.13 -6.59 3.79
C ALA A 222 -5.53 -7.19 3.98
N THR A 223 -6.38 -7.09 2.95
CA THR A 223 -7.78 -7.57 3.00
C THR A 223 -7.98 -8.94 2.34
N ALA A 224 -7.06 -9.33 1.44
CA ALA A 224 -7.11 -10.59 0.69
C ALA A 224 -5.76 -10.90 0.03
N GLY A 225 -5.45 -12.19 -0.17
CA GLY A 225 -4.16 -12.64 -0.72
C GLY A 225 -3.04 -12.67 0.33
N THR A 226 -1.78 -12.79 -0.11
CA THR A 226 -0.60 -12.82 0.77
C THR A 226 0.22 -11.54 0.63
N LEU A 227 0.45 -10.83 1.72
CA LEU A 227 1.39 -9.71 1.78
C LEU A 227 2.68 -10.16 2.48
N LYS A 228 3.83 -9.94 1.86
CA LYS A 228 5.15 -10.17 2.46
C LYS A 228 5.84 -8.83 2.68
N MET A 229 6.39 -8.61 3.87
CA MET A 229 7.12 -7.40 4.22
C MET A 229 8.51 -7.78 4.74
N MET A 230 9.56 -7.23 4.15
CA MET A 230 10.95 -7.55 4.46
C MET A 230 11.70 -6.24 4.72
N GLY A 231 12.23 -6.02 5.92
CA GLY A 231 12.97 -4.78 6.24
C GLY A 231 12.16 -3.48 6.14
N THR A 232 10.83 -3.56 5.99
CA THR A 232 9.93 -2.40 5.89
C THR A 232 9.89 -1.62 7.20
N THR A 233 9.90 -0.29 7.14
CA THR A 233 9.67 0.59 8.30
C THR A 233 8.32 1.29 8.16
N ILE A 234 7.49 1.21 9.20
CA ILE A 234 6.15 1.80 9.25
C ILE A 234 6.08 2.76 10.44
N THR A 235 5.65 3.99 10.20
CA THR A 235 5.41 4.99 11.24
C THR A 235 3.90 5.24 11.42
N VAL A 236 3.38 4.90 12.58
CA VAL A 236 1.95 5.01 12.95
C VAL A 236 1.70 6.33 13.64
N LYS A 237 0.73 7.09 13.13
CA LYS A 237 0.25 8.30 13.82
C LYS A 237 -0.96 7.95 14.68
N ARG A 238 -1.14 8.68 15.79
CA ARG A 238 -2.39 8.63 16.55
C ARG A 238 -3.54 9.03 15.62
N GLY A 239 -4.65 8.27 15.65
CA GLY A 239 -5.81 8.55 14.80
C GLY A 239 -6.40 9.93 15.10
N VAL A 240 -6.99 10.55 14.07
CA VAL A 240 -7.68 11.85 14.19
C VAL A 240 -9.18 11.60 14.36
N GLY A 241 -9.68 11.72 15.59
CA GLY A 241 -11.10 11.54 15.95
C GLY A 241 -11.29 10.77 17.25
N SER A 242 -12.44 10.97 17.90
CA SER A 242 -12.77 10.30 19.18
C SER A 242 -12.93 8.79 18.97
N GLY A 243 -11.92 8.01 19.34
CA GLY A 243 -11.96 6.53 19.36
C GLY A 243 -11.19 5.83 18.23
N ASN A 244 -10.55 6.56 17.32
CA ASN A 244 -9.72 5.97 16.27
C ASN A 244 -8.28 5.80 16.72
N TYR A 245 -7.78 4.57 16.63
CA TYR A 245 -6.36 4.25 16.83
C TYR A 245 -5.75 4.07 15.45
N GLY A 246 -4.65 4.78 15.16
CA GLY A 246 -3.86 4.45 13.99
C GLY A 246 -3.36 3.01 14.08
N VAL A 247 -3.23 2.33 12.95
CA VAL A 247 -2.84 0.92 12.86
C VAL A 247 -1.59 0.81 12.00
N GLY A 248 -0.50 0.23 12.51
CA GLY A 248 0.69 0.00 11.68
C GLY A 248 0.42 -1.00 10.57
N VAL A 249 -0.02 -2.20 10.94
CA VAL A 249 -0.39 -3.26 10.00
C VAL A 249 -1.75 -3.82 10.38
N GLY A 250 -2.73 -3.66 9.49
CA GLY A 250 -4.06 -4.24 9.59
C GLY A 250 -4.23 -5.44 8.66
N VAL A 251 -4.83 -6.50 9.17
CA VAL A 251 -5.12 -7.72 8.41
C VAL A 251 -6.59 -8.07 8.59
N SER A 252 -7.35 -8.06 7.50
CA SER A 252 -8.78 -8.33 7.51
C SER A 252 -9.18 -9.28 6.37
N GLY A 253 -10.46 -9.64 6.32
CA GLY A 253 -11.00 -10.54 5.29
C GLY A 253 -10.21 -11.85 5.18
N SER A 254 -9.73 -12.13 3.97
CA SER A 254 -8.94 -13.34 3.65
C SER A 254 -7.43 -13.07 3.55
N GLY A 255 -6.96 -11.92 4.02
CA GLY A 255 -5.56 -11.51 3.97
C GLY A 255 -4.65 -12.39 4.84
N THR A 256 -3.49 -12.73 4.31
CA THR A 256 -2.37 -13.36 5.04
C THR A 256 -1.20 -12.39 5.00
N VAL A 257 -0.48 -12.22 6.11
CA VAL A 257 0.70 -11.34 6.16
C VAL A 257 1.89 -12.08 6.73
N GLU A 258 3.04 -11.96 6.06
CA GLU A 258 4.34 -12.42 6.52
C GLU A 258 5.28 -11.22 6.66
N MET A 259 5.79 -10.98 7.87
CA MET A 259 6.73 -9.90 8.17
C MET A 259 8.08 -10.48 8.59
N MET A 260 9.16 -9.97 7.99
CA MET A 260 10.54 -10.32 8.32
C MET A 260 11.37 -9.05 8.50
N GLY A 261 11.90 -8.82 9.70
CA GLY A 261 12.72 -7.63 9.96
C GLY A 261 11.97 -6.30 9.83
N THR A 262 10.63 -6.33 9.86
CA THR A 262 9.80 -5.13 9.79
C THR A 262 9.89 -4.34 11.10
N LYS A 263 9.95 -3.01 10.99
CA LYS A 263 9.92 -2.08 12.14
C LYS A 263 8.64 -1.26 12.11
N ILE A 264 7.90 -1.24 13.21
CA ILE A 264 6.71 -0.43 13.40
C ILE A 264 6.98 0.53 14.56
N VAL A 265 6.92 1.82 14.28
CA VAL A 265 7.15 2.90 15.26
C VAL A 265 5.89 3.73 15.37
N GLY A 266 5.32 3.83 16.56
CA GLY A 266 4.14 4.64 16.81
C GLY A 266 4.43 5.86 17.67
N ASP A 267 3.46 6.77 17.67
CA ASP A 267 3.27 7.81 18.70
C ASP A 267 1.87 7.63 19.34
N GLY A 268 1.57 6.39 19.71
CA GLY A 268 0.23 5.88 20.08
C GLY A 268 -0.33 4.86 19.09
N GLY A 269 -1.63 4.56 19.18
CA GLY A 269 -2.32 3.63 18.27
C GLY A 269 -2.00 2.15 18.50
N THR A 270 -2.31 1.31 17.51
CA THR A 270 -2.07 -0.14 17.54
C THR A 270 -0.95 -0.50 16.56
N GLY A 271 0.06 -1.26 17.02
CA GLY A 271 1.13 -1.73 16.14
C GLY A 271 0.60 -2.66 15.05
N VAL A 272 -0.06 -3.74 15.45
CA VAL A 272 -0.64 -4.72 14.53
C VAL A 272 -2.05 -5.11 14.95
N TYR A 273 -2.98 -5.08 14.00
CA TYR A 273 -4.36 -5.52 14.16
C TYR A 273 -4.66 -6.68 13.20
N MET A 274 -5.00 -7.85 13.75
CA MET A 274 -5.34 -9.05 12.99
C MET A 274 -6.82 -9.42 13.20
N GLY A 275 -7.67 -8.93 12.30
CA GLY A 275 -9.09 -9.29 12.21
C GLY A 275 -9.38 -10.49 11.31
N SER A 276 -8.43 -10.90 10.45
CA SER A 276 -8.59 -12.05 9.55
C SER A 276 -8.57 -13.39 10.29
N SER A 277 -9.19 -14.41 9.68
CA SER A 277 -9.13 -15.81 10.13
C SER A 277 -7.93 -16.61 9.60
N LYS A 278 -7.03 -15.96 8.85
CA LYS A 278 -5.85 -16.60 8.25
C LYS A 278 -4.64 -16.53 9.18
N THR A 279 -3.43 -16.53 8.60
CA THR A 279 -2.18 -16.53 9.35
C THR A 279 -1.53 -15.15 9.28
N LEU A 280 -1.02 -14.70 10.42
CA LEU A 280 -0.09 -13.59 10.54
C LEU A 280 1.22 -14.13 11.07
N LYS A 281 2.29 -14.04 10.27
CA LYS A 281 3.62 -14.48 10.65
C LYS A 281 4.55 -13.29 10.83
N MET A 282 5.23 -13.23 11.96
CA MET A 282 6.15 -12.16 12.33
C MET A 282 7.49 -12.77 12.72
N THR A 283 8.55 -12.46 11.99
CA THR A 283 9.90 -12.94 12.25
C THR A 283 10.82 -11.74 12.42
N SER A 284 11.46 -11.61 13.58
CA SER A 284 12.34 -10.49 13.91
C SER A 284 11.66 -9.12 13.74
N VAL A 285 10.39 -9.01 14.10
CA VAL A 285 9.63 -7.75 13.99
C VAL A 285 9.84 -6.91 15.24
N GLY A 286 10.08 -5.61 15.07
CA GLY A 286 10.17 -4.64 16.16
C GLY A 286 8.99 -3.69 16.17
N ILE A 287 8.22 -3.66 17.25
CA ILE A 287 7.13 -2.71 17.49
C ILE A 287 7.52 -1.81 18.67
N SER A 288 7.36 -0.49 18.55
CA SER A 288 7.72 0.45 19.61
C SER A 288 6.89 1.74 19.54
N GLY A 289 6.71 2.42 20.68
CA GLY A 289 6.01 3.71 20.75
C GLY A 289 4.50 3.66 20.52
N VAL A 290 3.94 2.45 20.38
CA VAL A 290 2.50 2.24 20.19
C VAL A 290 1.77 2.19 21.53
N GLU A 291 0.48 2.48 21.53
CA GLU A 291 -0.36 2.32 22.72
C GLU A 291 -0.70 0.84 22.93
N LYS A 292 -1.07 0.12 21.87
CA LYS A 292 -1.36 -1.32 21.88
C LYS A 292 -0.39 -2.04 20.96
N GLY A 293 0.22 -3.13 21.42
CA GLY A 293 1.19 -3.87 20.63
C GLY A 293 0.56 -4.64 19.47
N VAL A 294 0.06 -5.84 19.76
CA VAL A 294 -0.59 -6.75 18.81
C VAL A 294 -1.97 -7.14 19.32
N TYR A 295 -2.99 -6.96 18.48
CA TYR A 295 -4.36 -7.39 18.73
C TYR A 295 -4.78 -8.41 17.68
N ALA A 296 -5.20 -9.61 18.09
CA ALA A 296 -5.60 -10.68 17.16
C ALA A 296 -6.93 -11.32 17.58
N THR A 297 -7.87 -11.45 16.63
CA THR A 297 -9.21 -11.98 16.92
C THR A 297 -9.47 -13.38 16.41
N ASN A 298 -9.28 -13.68 15.11
CA ASN A 298 -9.91 -14.87 14.52
C ASN A 298 -8.97 -15.84 13.78
N GLY A 299 -7.65 -15.71 13.91
CA GLY A 299 -6.68 -16.49 13.13
C GLY A 299 -5.48 -17.04 13.91
N ARG A 300 -4.43 -17.40 13.17
CA ARG A 300 -3.17 -17.92 13.72
C ARG A 300 -2.10 -16.84 13.73
N LEU A 301 -1.64 -16.48 14.92
CA LEU A 301 -0.49 -15.58 15.11
C LEU A 301 0.77 -16.41 15.36
N GLU A 302 1.79 -16.24 14.53
CA GLU A 302 3.15 -16.74 14.79
C GLU A 302 4.08 -15.53 14.97
N MET A 303 4.73 -15.40 16.12
CA MET A 303 5.51 -14.21 16.42
C MET A 303 6.89 -14.51 17.01
N MET A 304 7.88 -13.81 16.47
CA MET A 304 9.21 -13.57 17.03
C MET A 304 9.56 -12.08 16.92
N GLY A 305 10.24 -11.53 17.93
CA GLY A 305 10.70 -10.15 17.92
C GLY A 305 10.41 -9.38 19.22
N GLY A 306 10.20 -8.07 19.11
CA GLY A 306 10.06 -7.17 20.25
C GLY A 306 8.83 -6.28 20.17
N ILE A 307 8.17 -6.06 21.31
CA ILE A 307 7.05 -5.13 21.48
C ILE A 307 7.37 -4.17 22.63
N GLY A 308 7.43 -2.88 22.34
CA GLY A 308 7.36 -1.79 23.31
C GLY A 308 6.02 -1.08 23.20
N PHE A 309 5.27 -1.00 24.30
CA PHE A 309 3.93 -0.41 24.31
C PHE A 309 3.66 0.46 25.55
N THR A 310 2.69 1.37 25.44
CA THR A 310 2.38 2.35 26.50
C THR A 310 0.96 2.29 27.06
N GLY A 311 0.05 1.61 26.37
CA GLY A 311 -1.35 1.46 26.78
C GLY A 311 -1.67 0.07 27.32
N ASP A 312 -2.91 -0.36 27.10
CA ASP A 312 -3.51 -1.47 27.83
C ASP A 312 -2.75 -2.80 27.75
N HIS A 313 -2.21 -3.15 26.57
CA HIS A 313 -1.62 -4.47 26.36
C HIS A 313 -0.50 -4.55 25.31
N GLY A 314 0.42 -5.49 25.54
CA GLY A 314 1.44 -5.88 24.57
C GLY A 314 0.88 -6.83 23.51
N VAL A 315 0.26 -7.93 23.93
CA VAL A 315 -0.44 -8.87 23.05
C VAL A 315 -1.83 -9.14 23.61
N TYR A 316 -2.86 -9.03 22.78
CA TYR A 316 -4.22 -9.42 23.14
C TYR A 316 -4.80 -10.37 22.10
N LEU A 317 -5.16 -11.56 22.57
CA LEU A 317 -5.89 -12.56 21.80
C LEU A 317 -7.36 -12.56 22.23
N ASP A 318 -8.23 -12.12 21.33
CA ASP A 318 -9.65 -11.93 21.61
C ASP A 318 -10.54 -12.90 20.82
N GLN A 319 -11.13 -13.89 21.50
CA GLN A 319 -11.92 -14.95 20.86
C GLN A 319 -11.12 -15.67 19.74
N GLY A 320 -11.71 -16.60 18.99
CA GLY A 320 -11.29 -16.96 17.61
C GLY A 320 -9.87 -17.46 17.22
N GLY A 321 -8.77 -17.14 17.91
CA GLY A 321 -7.40 -17.36 17.43
C GLY A 321 -6.50 -18.28 18.26
N VAL A 322 -5.36 -18.65 17.69
CA VAL A 322 -4.24 -19.37 18.34
C VAL A 322 -2.98 -18.55 18.15
N ALA A 323 -2.14 -18.43 19.18
CA ALA A 323 -0.85 -17.75 19.06
C ALA A 323 0.33 -18.64 19.48
N PHE A 324 1.41 -18.53 18.73
CA PHE A 324 2.72 -19.08 19.02
C PHE A 324 3.70 -17.92 19.18
N LEU A 325 4.13 -17.64 20.40
CA LEU A 325 5.07 -16.56 20.71
C LEU A 325 6.42 -17.19 21.07
N GLY A 326 7.38 -17.12 20.15
CA GLY A 326 8.73 -17.67 20.31
C GLY A 326 9.77 -16.55 20.30
N GLU A 327 10.66 -16.50 21.30
CA GLU A 327 11.73 -15.50 21.40
C GLU A 327 11.18 -14.06 21.32
N VAL A 328 10.05 -13.83 22.01
CA VAL A 328 9.37 -12.53 22.05
C VAL A 328 9.76 -11.76 23.30
N THR A 329 10.13 -10.49 23.14
CA THR A 329 10.29 -9.54 24.25
C THR A 329 9.12 -8.57 24.27
N ILE A 330 8.38 -8.53 25.38
CA ILE A 330 7.26 -7.63 25.62
C ILE A 330 7.66 -6.68 26.75
N LYS A 331 7.67 -5.38 26.45
CA LYS A 331 8.07 -4.33 27.37
C LYS A 331 6.97 -3.27 27.44
N GLY A 332 6.38 -3.12 28.62
CA GLY A 332 5.44 -2.03 28.89
C GLY A 332 6.17 -0.74 29.24
N SER A 333 5.45 0.16 29.91
CA SER A 333 5.97 1.39 30.53
C SER A 333 5.44 1.60 31.96
N ASN A 334 4.99 0.51 32.59
CA ASN A 334 4.45 0.40 33.94
C ASN A 334 3.03 0.96 34.16
N GLN A 335 2.50 0.69 35.35
CA GLN A 335 1.14 0.91 35.88
C GLN A 335 -0.06 0.56 34.97
N ARG A 336 -0.90 -0.36 35.45
CA ARG A 336 -2.20 -0.80 34.86
C ARG A 336 -2.15 -1.55 33.52
N GLN A 337 -0.96 -1.81 32.99
CA GLN A 337 -0.75 -2.52 31.72
C GLN A 337 -0.69 -4.03 31.87
N GLU A 338 -1.15 -4.77 30.86
CA GLU A 338 -1.07 -6.23 30.77
C GLU A 338 -0.07 -6.65 29.67
N GLY A 339 0.86 -7.56 29.94
CA GLY A 339 1.79 -8.05 28.92
C GLY A 339 1.05 -8.84 27.83
N ILE A 340 0.42 -9.93 28.25
CA ILE A 340 -0.40 -10.78 27.38
C ILE A 340 -1.81 -10.90 27.98
N LYS A 341 -2.83 -10.57 27.21
CA LYS A 341 -4.24 -10.72 27.58
C LYS A 341 -4.89 -11.81 26.73
N LEU A 342 -5.60 -12.74 27.38
CA LEU A 342 -6.20 -13.90 26.74
C LEU A 342 -7.69 -14.01 27.09
N ASN A 343 -8.54 -13.99 26.07
CA ASN A 343 -9.96 -14.29 26.18
C ASN A 343 -10.30 -15.63 25.49
N GLY A 344 -10.00 -16.76 26.15
CA GLY A 344 -10.64 -18.05 25.88
C GLY A 344 -9.88 -19.12 25.09
N ARG A 345 -8.55 -19.04 24.87
CA ARG A 345 -7.85 -19.93 23.91
C ARG A 345 -6.38 -20.26 24.22
N MET A 346 -5.83 -21.11 23.34
CA MET A 346 -4.45 -21.60 23.37
C MET A 346 -3.44 -20.54 22.95
N VAL A 347 -2.46 -20.33 23.82
CA VAL A 347 -1.20 -19.66 23.51
C VAL A 347 -0.07 -20.63 23.81
N ASP A 348 0.91 -20.70 22.91
CA ASP A 348 2.19 -21.35 23.15
C ASP A 348 3.27 -20.27 23.33
N LEU A 349 4.06 -20.39 24.40
CA LEU A 349 5.06 -19.42 24.80
C LEU A 349 6.42 -20.11 24.91
N TYR A 350 7.39 -19.66 24.11
CA TYR A 350 8.75 -20.17 24.10
C TYR A 350 9.75 -19.02 24.20
N LYS A 351 10.61 -19.02 25.22
CA LYS A 351 11.59 -17.93 25.48
C LYS A 351 10.98 -16.51 25.42
N THR A 352 9.76 -16.36 25.94
CA THR A 352 9.05 -15.08 25.99
C THR A 352 9.41 -14.32 27.26
N ASN A 353 9.89 -13.09 27.11
CA ASN A 353 10.23 -12.19 28.22
C ASN A 353 9.18 -11.09 28.33
N ILE A 354 8.63 -10.87 29.52
CA ILE A 354 7.65 -9.81 29.79
C ILE A 354 8.19 -8.95 30.93
N SER A 355 8.24 -7.63 30.75
CA SER A 355 8.80 -6.69 31.73
C SER A 355 8.07 -5.36 31.71
N GLU A 356 8.19 -4.60 32.80
CA GLU A 356 7.62 -3.25 32.95
C GLU A 356 6.10 -3.19 32.72
N VAL A 357 5.38 -4.21 33.18
CA VAL A 357 3.91 -4.31 33.13
C VAL A 357 3.35 -4.55 34.54
N HIS A 358 2.09 -4.19 34.75
CA HIS A 358 1.41 -4.47 36.02
C HIS A 358 1.03 -5.96 36.13
N LYS A 359 0.52 -6.54 35.04
CA LYS A 359 0.22 -7.98 34.96
C LYS A 359 0.97 -8.58 33.79
N GLY A 360 1.74 -9.64 34.04
CA GLY A 360 2.46 -10.35 32.98
C GLY A 360 1.51 -10.99 31.97
N ILE A 361 0.65 -11.87 32.46
CA ILE A 361 -0.36 -12.59 31.66
C ILE A 361 -1.70 -12.54 32.39
N THR A 362 -2.75 -12.10 31.70
CA THR A 362 -4.14 -12.10 32.18
C THR A 362 -4.99 -13.06 31.35
N ILE A 363 -5.76 -13.92 32.00
CA ILE A 363 -6.61 -14.92 31.36
C ILE A 363 -8.03 -14.74 31.89
N ARG A 364 -9.00 -14.57 31.00
CA ARG A 364 -10.41 -14.39 31.39
C ARG A 364 -11.30 -15.60 31.12
N HIS A 365 -10.90 -16.51 30.22
CA HIS A 365 -11.60 -17.78 29.94
C HIS A 365 -10.56 -18.87 29.50
N GLN A 366 -10.66 -20.12 29.98
CA GLN A 366 -9.56 -21.12 30.03
C GLN A 366 -9.32 -21.95 28.74
N ILE A 367 -8.05 -22.20 28.38
CA ILE A 367 -7.30 -23.48 28.21
C ILE A 367 -5.82 -23.09 27.93
N LEU A 368 -4.88 -23.51 28.78
CA LEU A 368 -3.43 -23.23 28.69
C LEU A 368 -2.64 -24.52 28.41
N SER A 369 -1.69 -24.50 27.48
CA SER A 369 -0.64 -25.54 27.36
C SER A 369 0.70 -24.93 27.77
N ARG A 370 1.42 -25.55 28.71
CA ARG A 370 2.55 -24.93 29.44
C ARG A 370 3.85 -25.71 29.21
N LYS A 371 4.89 -25.06 28.67
CA LYS A 371 6.32 -25.38 28.88
C LYS A 371 7.10 -24.07 29.05
N THR A 372 7.38 -23.67 30.29
CA THR A 372 8.11 -22.42 30.58
C THR A 372 9.40 -22.72 31.35
N GLN A 373 10.50 -22.09 30.93
CA GLN A 373 11.75 -22.00 31.70
C GLN A 373 11.96 -20.51 31.97
N THR A 374 11.89 -20.11 33.24
CA THR A 374 12.07 -18.72 33.71
C THR A 374 13.40 -18.61 34.45
N GLN A 375 14.23 -17.61 34.13
CA GLN A 375 15.42 -17.26 34.92
C GLN A 375 15.25 -15.88 35.57
N ASN A 376 15.32 -15.89 36.92
CA ASN A 376 15.58 -14.85 37.94
C ASN A 376 15.42 -13.35 37.61
N TYR A 377 14.58 -12.64 38.39
CA TYR A 377 14.89 -11.53 39.35
C TYR A 377 13.54 -10.95 39.93
N PRO A 378 13.52 -10.23 41.07
CA PRO A 378 12.46 -10.37 42.08
C PRO A 378 11.34 -9.29 42.05
N ILE A 379 10.22 -9.65 42.73
CA ILE A 379 9.07 -8.88 43.28
C ILE A 379 8.12 -8.23 42.21
N ASN A 380 6.78 -8.33 42.21
CA ASN A 380 5.77 -8.46 43.27
C ASN A 380 4.41 -8.98 42.73
N GLN A 381 3.68 -9.75 43.55
CA GLN A 381 2.26 -10.12 43.50
C GLN A 381 1.66 -10.80 42.26
N PHE A 382 1.56 -12.13 42.35
CA PHE A 382 0.54 -12.95 41.69
C PHE A 382 -0.75 -12.90 42.52
N LEU A 383 -1.80 -12.26 42.00
CA LEU A 383 -3.16 -12.38 42.52
C LEU A 383 -4.09 -12.73 41.35
N THR A 384 -4.69 -13.91 41.41
CA THR A 384 -5.77 -14.36 40.53
C THR A 384 -6.90 -14.86 41.44
N ASP A 385 -8.15 -14.69 41.00
CA ASP A 385 -9.30 -15.29 41.69
C ASP A 385 -9.46 -16.80 41.41
N GLU A 386 -8.50 -17.44 40.74
CA GLU A 386 -8.31 -18.90 40.69
C GLU A 386 -6.81 -19.21 40.51
N CYS A 387 -6.03 -19.11 41.59
CA CYS A 387 -4.55 -19.24 41.55
C CYS A 387 -4.11 -20.69 41.66
N ILE A 388 -3.34 -21.19 40.69
CA ILE A 388 -2.39 -22.30 40.93
C ILE A 388 -1.14 -21.69 41.59
N PRO A 389 -0.81 -22.04 42.85
CA PRO A 389 0.36 -21.50 43.54
C PRO A 389 1.66 -22.06 42.97
N LEU A 390 2.65 -21.18 42.72
CA LEU A 390 4.02 -21.58 42.42
C LEU A 390 4.71 -22.09 43.69
N LYS A 391 4.65 -23.40 43.95
CA LYS A 391 5.74 -24.08 44.66
C LYS A 391 6.82 -24.44 43.63
N LYS A 392 8.08 -24.24 44.00
CA LYS A 392 9.25 -24.73 43.26
C LYS A 392 9.03 -26.23 42.96
N TYR A 393 8.88 -26.59 41.70
CA TYR A 393 9.03 -28.00 41.29
C TYR A 393 10.20 -28.10 40.33
N ASN A 394 11.21 -28.81 40.83
CA ASN A 394 12.35 -29.27 40.05
C ASN A 394 11.85 -30.42 39.16
N THR A 395 12.47 -30.57 37.98
CA THR A 395 12.13 -31.62 37.01
C THR A 395 12.26 -33.01 37.62
N LYS A 396 11.14 -33.62 37.97
CA LYS A 396 10.84 -35.06 37.95
C LYS A 396 9.35 -35.21 38.26
N ASP A 397 8.77 -36.27 37.71
CA ASP A 397 7.38 -36.74 37.90
C ASP A 397 6.39 -36.33 36.78
N PHE A 398 6.53 -37.06 35.67
CA PHE A 398 5.38 -37.61 34.94
C PHE A 398 4.47 -38.36 35.91
N TYR A 399 3.14 -38.26 35.77
CA TYR A 399 2.27 -39.42 35.50
C TYR A 399 0.88 -38.93 35.09
N THR A 400 0.34 -39.67 34.12
CA THR A 400 -1.00 -39.65 33.55
C THR A 400 -2.07 -40.13 34.54
N THR A 401 -3.27 -39.56 34.44
CA THR A 401 -4.51 -40.30 34.13
C THR A 401 -5.41 -39.41 33.30
#